data_AF-A0A847AJY3-F1
#
_entry.id   AF-A0A847AJY3-F1
#
_cell.length_a   1.000
_cell.length_b   1.000
_cell.length_c   1.000
_cell.angle_alpha   90.00
_cell.angle_beta   90.00
_cell.angle_gamma   90.00
#
_symmetry.space_group_name_H-M   'P 1'
#
loop_
_entity.id
_entity.type
_entity.pdbx_description
1 polymer ?
#
loop_
_entity_poly.entity_id
_entity_poly.type
_entity_poly.pdbx_seq_one_letter_code
_entity_poly.pdbx_strand_id
1 'polypeptide(L)'
;MLMLFPTIKVPGLDDIEIFPDHEKQDVFYVLRGRPRIATDENDNPQLSFNFFSRNADIAYASSSNKELIESQLGQLLFTTDLSISKEEHKIIVDYLTSVITDSKNKFTILVNKLRKSRLQKLTLSSANKPVIKLGTPNTWKDGTAKLELLEGLGETFKKQSSAEVKPSLVGSNAASFYSTFGIEGAQIYYDALTKGYTGDEKEITPLQAIVRYDLKGYAFVPNIEVKVSGSSTQIYDFMQTYREDYEKKR
;
A
#
# COMPACT_ATOMS: atom_id res chain seq x y z
N MET A 1 -16.84 1.53 10.43
CA MET A 1 -16.17 2.50 9.53
C MET A 1 -14.78 2.81 10.07
N LEU A 2 -13.82 3.02 9.17
CA LEU A 2 -12.48 3.49 9.54
C LEU A 2 -12.54 4.91 10.07
N MET A 3 -11.90 5.18 11.21
CA MET A 3 -11.72 6.55 11.69
C MET A 3 -10.42 7.09 11.09
N LEU A 4 -10.49 7.97 10.08
CA LEU A 4 -9.29 8.52 9.40
C LEU A 4 -8.37 9.34 10.32
N PHE A 5 -8.90 9.80 11.46
CA PHE A 5 -8.14 10.51 12.48
C PHE A 5 -8.55 10.06 13.88
N PRO A 6 -7.63 9.64 14.75
CA PRO A 6 -6.18 9.66 14.59
C PRO A 6 -5.61 8.33 14.07
N THR A 7 -4.46 8.42 13.39
CA THR A 7 -3.68 7.26 12.91
C THR A 7 -2.50 6.99 13.84
N ILE A 8 -2.02 5.75 13.84
CA ILE A 8 -0.80 5.36 14.53
C ILE A 8 0.13 4.60 13.59
N LYS A 9 1.43 4.94 13.66
CA LYS A 9 2.51 4.24 12.96
C LYS A 9 3.32 3.44 13.97
N VAL A 10 3.71 2.23 13.60
CA VAL A 10 4.52 1.36 14.46
C VAL A 10 6.00 1.57 14.10
N PRO A 11 6.87 1.85 15.07
CA PRO A 11 8.30 1.99 14.80
C PRO A 11 8.87 0.74 14.10
N GLY A 12 9.56 0.94 12.98
CA GLY A 12 10.14 -0.16 12.19
C GLY A 12 9.21 -0.75 11.13
N LEU A 13 7.94 -0.31 11.05
CA LEU A 13 6.96 -0.71 10.04
C LEU A 13 6.39 0.54 9.33
N ASP A 14 7.25 1.23 8.59
CA ASP A 14 6.97 2.57 8.04
C ASP A 14 5.87 2.59 6.96
N ASP A 15 5.70 1.47 6.27
CA ASP A 15 4.69 1.28 5.23
C ASP A 15 3.33 0.83 5.79
N ILE A 16 3.20 0.70 7.12
CA ILE A 16 1.97 0.25 7.78
C ILE A 16 1.31 1.40 8.53
N GLU A 17 0.03 1.64 8.22
CA GLU A 17 -0.80 2.62 8.90
C GLU A 17 -1.97 1.94 9.61
N ILE A 18 -2.20 2.34 10.86
CA ILE A 18 -3.19 1.71 11.73
C ILE A 18 -4.24 2.73 12.15
N PHE A 19 -5.48 2.29 12.09
CA PHE A 19 -6.66 3.09 12.35
C PHE A 19 -7.56 2.40 13.38
N PRO A 20 -8.03 3.10 14.42
CA PRO A 20 -8.99 2.53 15.35
C PRO A 20 -10.37 2.37 14.69
N ASP A 21 -11.11 1.32 15.05
CA ASP A 21 -12.53 1.23 14.71
C ASP A 21 -13.31 2.33 15.46
N HIS A 22 -14.28 2.94 14.81
CA HIS A 22 -15.12 3.97 15.44
C HIS A 22 -16.14 3.44 16.47
N GLU A 23 -16.53 2.17 16.39
CA GLU A 23 -17.56 1.52 17.21
C GLU A 23 -16.94 0.55 18.22
N LYS A 24 -15.99 -0.27 17.75
CA LYS A 24 -15.35 -1.31 18.57
C LYS A 24 -14.07 -0.80 19.22
N GLN A 25 -13.89 -1.08 20.50
CA GLN A 25 -12.81 -0.48 21.28
C GLN A 25 -11.45 -1.12 21.04
N ASP A 26 -11.48 -2.42 20.84
CA ASP A 26 -10.34 -3.33 20.71
C ASP A 26 -9.97 -3.62 19.27
N VAL A 27 -10.79 -3.20 18.30
CA VAL A 27 -10.55 -3.46 16.87
C VAL A 27 -9.76 -2.33 16.23
N PHE A 28 -8.69 -2.71 15.55
CA PHE A 28 -7.83 -1.84 14.76
C PHE A 28 -7.75 -2.37 13.34
N TYR A 29 -7.85 -1.45 12.39
CA TYR A 29 -7.68 -1.71 10.98
C TYR A 29 -6.28 -1.34 10.56
N VAL A 30 -5.68 -2.17 9.72
CA VAL A 30 -4.33 -1.97 9.26
C VAL A 30 -4.29 -1.93 7.75
N LEU A 31 -3.64 -0.89 7.24
CA LEU A 31 -3.43 -0.64 5.83
C LEU A 31 -1.94 -0.67 5.53
N ARG A 32 -1.56 -1.50 4.57
CA ARG A 32 -0.20 -1.56 4.04
C ARG A 32 -0.11 -0.68 2.79
N GLY A 33 0.87 0.21 2.77
CA GLY A 33 1.13 1.12 1.66
C GLY A 33 1.98 0.51 0.55
N ARG A 34 2.78 -0.52 0.83
CA ARG A 34 3.64 -1.19 -0.15
C ARG A 34 3.20 -2.63 -0.38
N PRO A 35 2.77 -3.02 -1.59
CA PRO A 35 2.43 -4.40 -1.88
C PRO A 35 3.61 -5.34 -1.66
N ARG A 36 3.33 -6.55 -1.20
CA ARG A 36 4.30 -7.64 -1.09
C ARG A 36 3.94 -8.75 -2.05
N ILE A 37 4.92 -9.60 -2.39
CA ILE A 37 4.64 -10.89 -3.01
C ILE A 37 3.87 -11.73 -1.99
N ALA A 38 2.73 -12.27 -2.42
CA ALA A 38 1.90 -13.14 -1.59
C ALA A 38 2.66 -14.44 -1.32
N THR A 39 2.49 -15.01 -0.14
CA THR A 39 3.08 -16.31 0.20
C THR A 39 2.00 -17.39 0.32
N ASP A 40 2.37 -18.65 0.10
CA ASP A 40 1.51 -19.81 0.33
C ASP A 40 1.46 -20.17 1.83
N GLU A 41 0.75 -21.25 2.18
CA GLU A 41 0.62 -21.71 3.57
C GLU A 41 1.96 -22.12 4.22
N ASN A 42 2.97 -22.42 3.39
CA ASN A 42 4.32 -22.81 3.80
C ASN A 42 5.32 -21.63 3.74
N ASP A 43 4.83 -20.41 3.55
CA ASP A 43 5.60 -19.18 3.39
C ASP A 43 6.47 -19.10 2.12
N ASN A 44 6.18 -19.92 1.10
CA ASN A 44 6.83 -19.80 -0.20
C ASN A 44 6.22 -18.65 -1.00
N PRO A 45 7.00 -17.86 -1.74
CA PRO A 45 6.47 -16.80 -2.59
C PRO A 45 5.61 -17.39 -3.72
N GLN A 46 4.43 -16.83 -3.93
CA GLN A 46 3.56 -17.11 -5.06
C GLN A 46 4.09 -16.40 -6.32
N LEU A 47 5.26 -16.85 -6.77
CA LEU A 47 5.95 -16.36 -7.94
C LEU A 47 6.46 -17.56 -8.73
N SER A 48 6.18 -17.56 -10.04
CA SER A 48 6.66 -18.56 -10.97
C SER A 48 7.28 -17.85 -12.17
N PHE A 49 8.48 -18.27 -12.53
CA PHE A 49 9.13 -17.83 -13.75
C PHE A 49 9.38 -19.04 -14.65
N ASN A 50 8.72 -19.05 -15.80
CA ASN A 50 8.86 -20.08 -16.81
C ASN A 50 9.79 -19.58 -17.91
N PHE A 51 10.96 -20.19 -18.00
CA PHE A 51 11.87 -20.01 -19.11
C PHE A 51 11.64 -21.13 -20.13
N PHE A 52 11.30 -20.78 -21.37
CA PHE A 52 11.00 -21.77 -22.39
C PHE A 52 11.60 -21.41 -23.74
N SER A 53 11.92 -22.45 -24.51
CA SER A 53 12.38 -22.33 -25.88
C SER A 53 11.29 -22.76 -26.87
N ARG A 54 11.25 -22.11 -28.03
CA ARG A 54 10.40 -22.48 -29.15
C ARG A 54 11.25 -23.21 -30.20
N ASN A 55 10.63 -24.15 -30.90
CA ASN A 55 11.23 -24.71 -32.10
C ASN A 55 11.51 -23.58 -33.11
N ALA A 56 12.74 -23.49 -33.59
CA ALA A 56 13.19 -22.44 -34.50
C ALA A 56 12.31 -22.36 -35.75
N ASP A 57 11.90 -23.49 -36.33
CA ASP A 57 11.08 -23.51 -37.56
C ASP A 57 9.70 -22.87 -37.34
N ILE A 58 9.13 -23.09 -36.15
CA ILE A 58 7.84 -22.50 -35.75
C ILE A 58 8.01 -21.00 -35.43
N ALA A 59 9.13 -20.61 -34.82
CA ALA A 59 9.46 -19.22 -34.54
C ALA A 59 9.69 -18.41 -35.83
N TYR A 60 10.40 -18.98 -36.81
CA TYR A 60 10.59 -18.43 -38.16
C TYR A 60 9.24 -18.21 -38.87
N ALA A 61 8.32 -19.17 -38.77
CA ALA A 61 7.02 -19.11 -39.45
C ALA A 61 6.04 -18.11 -38.80
N SER A 62 6.22 -17.80 -37.50
CA SER A 62 5.30 -16.94 -36.73
C SER A 62 5.82 -15.52 -36.48
N SER A 63 7.08 -15.22 -36.81
CA SER A 63 7.64 -13.88 -36.66
C SER A 63 7.21 -12.95 -37.79
N SER A 64 6.74 -11.75 -37.42
CA SER A 64 6.52 -10.64 -38.35
C SER A 64 7.83 -10.07 -38.88
N ASN A 65 8.94 -10.25 -38.15
CA ASN A 65 10.28 -9.83 -38.53
C ASN A 65 11.22 -11.05 -38.63
N LYS A 66 11.54 -11.46 -39.86
CA LYS A 66 12.35 -12.67 -40.13
C LYS A 66 13.82 -12.55 -39.71
N GLU A 67 14.28 -11.36 -39.31
CA GLU A 67 15.65 -11.12 -38.84
C GLU A 67 15.80 -11.31 -37.32
N LEU A 68 14.72 -11.17 -36.55
CA LEU A 68 14.69 -11.31 -35.09
C LEU A 68 13.82 -12.49 -34.71
N ILE A 69 14.47 -13.63 -34.47
CA ILE A 69 13.78 -14.88 -34.19
C ILE A 69 14.01 -15.23 -32.74
N GLU A 70 13.00 -14.94 -31.95
CA GLU A 70 13.04 -15.17 -30.52
C GLU A 70 12.72 -16.64 -30.23
N SER A 71 13.77 -17.45 -30.23
CA SER A 71 13.71 -18.87 -29.88
C SER A 71 13.64 -19.11 -28.38
N GLN A 72 13.95 -18.11 -27.54
CA GLN A 72 13.88 -18.17 -26.08
C GLN A 72 12.99 -17.06 -25.55
N LEU A 73 12.12 -17.39 -24.60
CA LEU A 73 11.15 -16.47 -24.00
C LEU A 73 11.02 -16.75 -22.50
N GLY A 74 10.60 -15.72 -21.77
CA GLY A 74 10.34 -15.80 -20.34
C GLY A 74 8.89 -15.43 -20.04
N GLN A 75 8.26 -16.13 -19.12
CA GLN A 75 6.96 -15.76 -18.57
C GLN A 75 7.04 -15.72 -17.05
N LEU A 76 6.78 -14.54 -16.49
CA LEU A 76 6.63 -14.31 -15.07
C LEU A 76 5.14 -14.32 -14.72
N LEU A 77 4.77 -15.08 -13.69
CA LEU A 77 3.47 -15.01 -13.04
C LEU A 77 3.72 -14.79 -11.55
N PHE A 78 3.04 -13.83 -10.95
CA PHE A 78 3.16 -13.59 -9.52
C PHE A 78 1.88 -13.02 -8.94
N THR A 79 1.65 -13.29 -7.67
CA THR A 79 0.55 -12.71 -6.91
C THR A 79 1.13 -11.74 -5.89
N THR A 80 0.56 -10.54 -5.81
CA THR A 80 0.84 -9.61 -4.73
C THR A 80 -0.37 -9.44 -3.83
N ASP A 81 -0.12 -9.06 -2.58
CA ASP A 81 -1.15 -8.70 -1.65
C ASP A 81 -0.71 -7.55 -0.72
N LEU A 82 -1.66 -7.08 0.07
CA LEU A 82 -1.51 -6.08 1.13
C LEU A 82 -1.59 -6.73 2.51
N SER A 83 -1.24 -8.02 2.62
CA SER A 83 -1.28 -8.76 3.89
C SER A 83 -0.17 -8.31 4.84
N ILE A 84 -0.29 -8.73 6.10
CA ILE A 84 0.71 -8.52 7.14
C ILE A 84 1.20 -9.89 7.58
N SER A 85 2.51 -10.04 7.73
CA SER A 85 3.14 -11.26 8.21
C SER A 85 2.76 -11.56 9.67
N LYS A 86 2.95 -12.80 10.10
CA LYS A 86 2.73 -13.21 11.49
C LYS A 86 3.63 -12.44 12.47
N GLU A 87 4.85 -12.13 12.04
CA GLU A 87 5.84 -11.40 12.82
C GLU A 87 5.44 -9.94 13.00
N GLU A 88 5.08 -9.27 11.90
CA GLU A 88 4.60 -7.89 11.90
C GLU A 88 3.31 -7.77 12.71
N HIS A 89 2.39 -8.73 12.59
CA HIS A 89 1.18 -8.78 13.40
C HIS A 89 1.51 -8.79 14.90
N LYS A 90 2.49 -9.59 15.34
CA LYS A 90 2.92 -9.63 16.74
C LYS A 90 3.50 -8.28 17.20
N ILE A 91 4.39 -7.69 16.39
CA ILE A 91 4.99 -6.38 16.68
C ILE A 91 3.90 -5.31 16.84
N ILE A 92 2.91 -5.31 15.95
CA ILE A 92 1.80 -4.37 16.00
C ILE A 92 0.95 -4.56 17.26
N VAL A 93 0.58 -5.81 17.60
CA VAL A 93 -0.22 -6.10 18.81
C VAL A 93 0.52 -5.64 20.06
N ASP A 94 1.81 -5.96 20.18
CA ASP A 94 2.62 -5.61 21.35
C ASP A 94 2.75 -4.08 21.47
N TYR A 95 3.00 -3.39 20.36
CA TYR A 95 3.08 -1.93 20.31
C TYR A 95 1.75 -1.26 20.68
N LEU A 96 0.64 -1.67 20.06
CA LEU A 96 -0.70 -1.14 20.38
C LEU A 96 -1.06 -1.36 21.85
N THR A 97 -0.75 -2.55 22.39
CA THR A 97 -0.98 -2.85 23.81
C THR A 97 -0.22 -1.86 24.70
N SER A 98 1.06 -1.59 24.39
CA SER A 98 1.86 -0.62 25.15
C SER A 98 1.28 0.80 25.11
N VAL A 99 0.84 1.25 23.92
CA VAL A 99 0.30 2.60 23.70
C VAL A 99 -1.04 2.80 24.39
N ILE A 100 -1.90 1.78 24.36
CA ILE A 100 -3.23 1.86 24.96
C ILE A 100 -3.16 1.78 26.49
N THR A 101 -2.21 0.99 27.02
CA THR A 101 -1.99 0.89 28.46
C THR A 101 -1.40 2.18 29.03
N ASP A 102 -0.63 2.93 28.24
CA ASP A 102 -0.16 4.26 28.60
C ASP A 102 -1.28 5.31 28.49
N SER A 103 -1.94 5.56 29.63
CA SER A 103 -2.97 6.59 29.78
C SER A 103 -2.53 8.02 29.41
N LYS A 104 -1.21 8.30 29.35
CA LYS A 104 -0.66 9.62 29.00
C LYS A 104 -0.32 9.74 27.51
N ASN A 105 -0.46 8.67 26.73
CA ASN A 105 -0.13 8.73 25.32
C ASN A 105 -1.08 9.69 24.57
N LYS A 106 -0.50 10.61 23.78
CA LYS A 106 -1.23 11.61 22.99
C LYS A 106 -2.26 10.97 22.06
N PHE A 107 -1.93 9.82 21.47
CA PHE A 107 -2.84 9.07 20.60
C PHE A 107 -4.10 8.65 21.37
N THR A 108 -3.92 7.96 22.50
CA THR A 108 -5.03 7.44 23.33
C THR A 108 -5.92 8.59 23.83
N ILE A 109 -5.34 9.71 24.24
CA ILE A 109 -6.08 10.91 24.65
C ILE A 109 -6.90 11.48 23.48
N LEU A 110 -6.31 11.59 22.29
CA LEU A 110 -6.97 12.13 21.11
C LEU A 110 -8.12 11.23 20.62
N VAL A 111 -7.89 9.91 20.54
CA VAL A 111 -8.95 8.93 20.18
C VAL A 111 -10.11 9.06 21.16
N ASN A 112 -9.83 9.09 22.47
CA ASN A 112 -10.85 9.19 23.50
C ASN A 112 -11.62 10.50 23.47
N LYS A 113 -11.00 11.60 23.01
CA LYS A 113 -11.68 12.88 22.81
C LYS A 113 -12.62 12.86 21.61
N LEU A 114 -12.22 12.19 20.52
CA LEU A 114 -13.03 12.10 19.30
C LEU A 114 -14.20 11.11 19.44
N ARG A 115 -14.01 10.04 20.21
CA ARG A 115 -15.08 9.14 20.66
C ARG A 115 -15.92 9.87 21.72
N LYS A 116 -16.83 10.75 21.32
CA LYS A 116 -17.79 11.44 22.22
C LYS A 116 -18.40 10.43 23.21
N SER A 117 -18.65 10.85 24.46
CA SER A 117 -18.94 10.02 25.66
C SER A 117 -20.03 8.94 25.59
N ARG A 118 -20.77 8.79 24.48
CA ARG A 118 -21.65 7.64 24.23
C ARG A 118 -20.90 6.42 23.70
N LEU A 119 -19.74 6.62 23.07
CA LEU A 119 -18.83 5.55 22.67
C LEU A 119 -17.84 5.31 23.81
N GLN A 120 -17.74 4.07 24.26
CA GLN A 120 -16.93 3.72 25.42
C GLN A 120 -15.44 4.07 25.17
N LYS A 121 -14.77 4.66 26.18
CA LYS A 121 -13.34 5.04 26.12
C LYS A 121 -12.48 3.89 25.67
N LEU A 122 -11.51 4.12 24.80
CA LEU A 122 -10.53 3.12 24.39
C LEU A 122 -9.78 2.60 25.64
N THR A 123 -10.18 1.42 26.09
CA THR A 123 -9.63 0.71 27.25
C THR A 123 -9.48 -0.75 26.87
N LEU A 124 -8.29 -1.29 27.02
CA LEU A 124 -8.12 -2.74 26.99
C LEU A 124 -8.46 -3.30 28.36
N SER A 125 -9.34 -4.30 28.41
CA SER A 125 -9.40 -5.18 29.58
C SER A 125 -8.08 -5.93 29.67
N SER A 126 -7.52 -6.17 30.86
CA SER A 126 -6.21 -6.85 31.01
C SER A 126 -6.18 -8.24 30.40
N ALA A 127 -7.34 -8.83 30.11
CA ALA A 127 -7.49 -10.12 29.43
C ALA A 127 -7.56 -10.03 27.89
N ASN A 128 -7.86 -8.87 27.30
CA ASN A 128 -8.10 -8.74 25.86
C ASN A 128 -6.94 -8.02 25.16
N LYS A 129 -6.38 -8.67 24.13
CA LYS A 129 -5.42 -8.06 23.21
C LYS A 129 -6.15 -7.29 22.10
N PRO A 130 -5.53 -6.23 21.53
CA PRO A 130 -6.05 -5.58 20.34
C PRO A 130 -6.30 -6.59 19.21
N VAL A 131 -7.47 -6.52 18.60
CA VAL A 131 -7.86 -7.31 17.43
C VAL A 131 -7.48 -6.53 16.18
N ILE A 132 -6.55 -7.09 15.40
CA ILE A 132 -6.11 -6.50 14.13
C ILE A 132 -6.97 -7.06 13.00
N LYS A 133 -7.46 -6.18 12.13
CA LYS A 133 -8.14 -6.53 10.89
C LYS A 133 -7.43 -5.88 9.70
N LEU A 134 -7.30 -6.64 8.61
CA LEU A 134 -6.78 -6.13 7.35
C LEU A 134 -7.86 -5.31 6.61
N GLY A 135 -7.45 -4.20 6.01
CA GLY A 135 -8.34 -3.36 5.20
C GLY A 135 -9.27 -2.48 6.03
N THR A 136 -10.45 -2.16 5.51
CA THR A 136 -11.46 -1.34 6.21
C THR A 136 -12.59 -2.23 6.77
N PRO A 137 -13.45 -1.72 7.67
CA PRO A 137 -14.72 -2.38 7.96
C PRO A 137 -15.54 -2.43 6.66
N ASN A 138 -16.01 -3.63 6.31
CA ASN A 138 -16.63 -3.95 5.01
C ASN A 138 -15.67 -3.74 3.82
N THR A 139 -14.38 -3.94 4.11
CA THR A 139 -13.18 -4.08 3.29
C THR A 139 -12.98 -3.08 2.16
N TRP A 140 -13.53 -3.21 0.96
CA TRP A 140 -13.36 -2.17 -0.08
C TRP A 140 -14.56 -2.19 -1.03
N LYS A 141 -14.96 -1.01 -1.53
CA LYS A 141 -16.09 -0.88 -2.47
C LYS A 141 -15.66 -1.23 -3.89
N ASP A 142 -14.50 -0.73 -4.28
CA ASP A 142 -13.94 -0.88 -5.61
C ASP A 142 -12.42 -0.78 -5.51
N GLY A 143 -11.73 -1.27 -6.52
CA GLY A 143 -10.29 -1.16 -6.55
C GLY A 143 -9.69 -1.74 -7.81
N THR A 144 -8.51 -1.24 -8.14
CA THR A 144 -7.72 -1.70 -9.28
C THR A 144 -6.25 -1.83 -8.89
N ALA A 145 -5.57 -2.75 -9.55
CA ALA A 145 -4.17 -3.02 -9.32
C ALA A 145 -3.48 -3.12 -10.68
N LYS A 146 -2.34 -2.44 -10.83
CA LYS A 146 -1.63 -2.33 -12.11
C LYS A 146 -0.15 -2.64 -11.91
N LEU A 147 0.37 -3.47 -12.81
CA LEU A 147 1.79 -3.72 -12.96
C LEU A 147 2.37 -2.71 -13.97
N GLU A 148 3.34 -1.93 -13.53
CA GLU A 148 4.10 -0.99 -14.34
C GLU A 148 5.53 -1.51 -14.46
N LEU A 149 5.86 -1.99 -15.66
CA LEU A 149 7.22 -2.37 -16.06
C LEU A 149 7.70 -1.33 -17.06
N LEU A 150 8.97 -0.94 -16.98
CA LEU A 150 9.61 0.00 -17.90
C LEU A 150 9.38 -0.40 -19.36
N GLU A 151 8.51 0.34 -20.06
CA GLU A 151 8.11 0.06 -21.45
C GLU A 151 9.09 0.61 -22.48
N GLY A 152 10.07 1.40 -22.04
CA GLY A 152 11.10 2.01 -22.90
C GLY A 152 12.29 1.11 -23.24
N LEU A 153 12.32 -0.12 -22.68
CA LEU A 153 13.29 -1.15 -23.03
C LEU A 153 12.65 -1.98 -24.14
N GLY A 154 13.22 -1.95 -25.35
CA GLY A 154 12.57 -2.34 -26.62
C GLY A 154 11.87 -3.71 -26.67
N GLU A 155 11.33 -4.06 -27.84
CA GLU A 155 10.45 -5.24 -28.01
C GLU A 155 11.08 -6.59 -27.60
N THR A 156 12.42 -6.68 -27.60
CA THR A 156 13.21 -7.84 -27.16
C THR A 156 13.27 -8.01 -25.64
N PHE A 157 12.92 -6.97 -24.88
CA PHE A 157 12.91 -6.99 -23.42
C PHE A 157 11.54 -7.39 -22.89
N LYS A 158 10.51 -6.57 -23.15
CA LYS A 158 9.12 -6.80 -22.70
C LYS A 158 8.21 -6.96 -23.91
N LYS A 159 7.51 -8.09 -23.97
CA LYS A 159 6.49 -8.36 -25.01
C LYS A 159 5.09 -7.93 -24.59
N GLN A 160 4.71 -8.34 -23.39
CA GLN A 160 3.36 -8.10 -22.88
C GLN A 160 3.39 -8.14 -21.36
N SER A 161 2.53 -7.36 -20.73
CA SER A 161 2.23 -7.51 -19.30
C SER A 161 0.74 -7.52 -19.07
N SER A 162 0.34 -8.00 -17.91
CA SER A 162 -1.01 -7.85 -17.40
C SER A 162 -1.46 -6.40 -17.52
N ALA A 163 -2.65 -6.22 -18.06
CA ALA A 163 -3.38 -4.97 -17.95
C ALA A 163 -3.77 -4.70 -16.49
N GLU A 164 -4.55 -3.64 -16.27
CA GLU A 164 -5.17 -3.38 -14.98
C GLU A 164 -6.04 -4.57 -14.54
N VAL A 165 -5.78 -5.08 -13.33
CA VAL A 165 -6.45 -6.23 -12.73
C VAL A 165 -7.31 -5.75 -11.56
N LYS A 166 -8.45 -6.41 -11.33
CA LYS A 166 -9.25 -6.16 -10.13
C LYS A 166 -8.74 -7.04 -8.98
N PRO A 167 -8.20 -6.46 -7.90
CA PRO A 167 -7.79 -7.23 -6.72
C PRO A 167 -9.02 -7.77 -6.00
N SER A 168 -8.81 -8.77 -5.13
CA SER A 168 -9.83 -9.12 -4.13
C SER A 168 -10.18 -7.87 -3.33
N LEU A 169 -11.47 -7.62 -3.07
CA LEU A 169 -11.92 -6.49 -2.25
C LEU A 169 -12.11 -6.91 -0.78
N VAL A 170 -11.77 -8.15 -0.44
CA VAL A 170 -11.90 -8.73 0.90
C VAL A 170 -10.57 -9.36 1.31
N GLY A 171 -10.24 -9.26 2.60
CA GLY A 171 -9.02 -9.85 3.16
C GLY A 171 -7.77 -9.08 2.78
N SER A 172 -6.77 -9.77 2.22
CA SER A 172 -5.44 -9.21 1.90
C SER A 172 -5.36 -8.46 0.58
N ASN A 173 -6.46 -8.29 -0.15
CA ASN A 173 -6.46 -7.64 -1.46
C ASN A 173 -5.52 -8.27 -2.49
N ALA A 174 -5.49 -9.60 -2.56
CA ALA A 174 -4.63 -10.31 -3.51
C ALA A 174 -4.96 -9.95 -4.97
N ALA A 175 -3.94 -9.75 -5.80
CA ALA A 175 -4.03 -9.56 -7.24
C ALA A 175 -2.91 -10.35 -7.94
N SER A 176 -3.26 -11.02 -9.03
CA SER A 176 -2.29 -11.81 -9.81
C SER A 176 -1.95 -11.09 -11.11
N PHE A 177 -0.66 -11.07 -11.42
CA PHE A 177 -0.10 -10.40 -12.59
C PHE A 177 0.70 -11.39 -13.42
N TYR A 178 0.88 -11.04 -14.69
CA TYR A 178 1.77 -11.76 -15.59
C TYR A 178 2.60 -10.78 -16.40
N SER A 179 3.79 -11.22 -16.80
CA SER A 179 4.63 -10.51 -17.76
C SER A 179 5.34 -11.52 -18.66
N THR A 180 5.38 -11.23 -19.96
CA THR A 180 6.10 -12.01 -20.96
C THR A 180 7.28 -11.19 -21.45
N PHE A 181 8.45 -11.79 -21.39
CA PHE A 181 9.71 -11.20 -21.76
C PHE A 181 10.23 -11.84 -23.06
N GLY A 182 10.91 -11.03 -23.86
CA GLY A 182 11.71 -11.52 -24.99
C GLY A 182 13.03 -12.13 -24.51
N ILE A 183 13.97 -12.38 -25.42
CA ILE A 183 15.24 -13.06 -25.09
C ILE A 183 16.01 -12.30 -24.00
N GLU A 184 16.16 -10.98 -24.15
CA GLU A 184 16.99 -10.17 -23.26
C GLU A 184 16.40 -10.11 -21.85
N GLY A 185 15.10 -9.81 -21.76
CA GLY A 185 14.41 -9.75 -20.47
C GLY A 185 14.38 -11.11 -19.77
N ALA A 186 14.20 -12.19 -20.53
CA ALA A 186 14.19 -13.54 -19.99
C ALA A 186 15.57 -13.97 -19.47
N GLN A 187 16.64 -13.63 -20.20
CA GLN A 187 18.02 -13.91 -19.79
C GLN A 187 18.40 -13.13 -18.53
N ILE A 188 18.04 -11.84 -18.45
CA ILE A 188 18.28 -11.01 -17.25
C ILE A 188 17.57 -11.61 -16.04
N TYR A 189 16.30 -12.03 -16.19
CA TYR A 189 15.54 -12.62 -15.09
C TYR A 189 16.12 -13.97 -14.66
N TYR A 190 16.55 -14.80 -15.63
CA TYR A 190 17.22 -16.07 -15.36
C TYR A 190 18.55 -15.87 -14.62
N ASP A 191 19.36 -14.92 -15.06
CA ASP A 191 20.63 -14.59 -14.40
C ASP A 191 20.38 -14.07 -12.98
N ALA A 192 19.38 -13.22 -12.79
CA ALA A 192 18.98 -12.71 -11.47
C ALA A 192 18.53 -13.83 -10.51
N LEU A 193 17.78 -14.83 -11.00
CA LEU A 193 17.31 -15.95 -10.19
C LEU A 193 18.40 -16.98 -9.88
N THR A 194 19.31 -17.23 -10.80
CA THR A 194 20.28 -18.35 -10.69
C THR A 194 21.62 -17.94 -10.08
N LYS A 195 22.16 -16.79 -10.50
CA LYS A 195 23.46 -16.30 -10.03
C LYS A 195 23.33 -15.47 -8.77
N GLY A 196 22.10 -15.03 -8.46
CA GLY A 196 21.85 -14.00 -7.46
C GLY A 196 22.45 -12.65 -7.90
N TYR A 197 22.10 -11.60 -7.17
CA TYR A 197 22.73 -10.30 -7.39
C TYR A 197 24.13 -10.31 -6.77
N THR A 198 25.16 -10.22 -7.63
CA THR A 198 26.55 -10.06 -7.21
C THR A 198 27.11 -8.78 -7.82
N GLY A 199 27.13 -7.70 -7.05
CA GLY A 199 27.76 -6.43 -7.43
C GLY A 199 27.68 -5.39 -6.31
N ASP A 200 28.57 -4.39 -6.35
CA ASP A 200 28.63 -3.31 -5.37
C ASP A 200 27.39 -2.42 -5.47
N GLU A 201 26.72 -2.14 -4.34
CA GLU A 201 25.43 -1.43 -4.22
C GLU A 201 25.37 -0.05 -4.91
N LYS A 202 26.51 0.53 -5.31
CA LYS A 202 26.61 1.90 -5.84
C LYS A 202 26.41 2.04 -7.34
N GLU A 203 26.51 0.95 -8.12
CA GLU A 203 26.42 1.01 -9.60
C GLU A 203 25.22 0.27 -10.19
N ILE A 204 24.41 -0.38 -9.35
CA ILE A 204 23.29 -1.20 -9.81
C ILE A 204 22.03 -0.34 -9.79
N THR A 205 21.52 0.00 -10.97
CA THR A 205 20.14 0.48 -11.09
C THR A 205 19.24 -0.74 -11.22
N PRO A 206 18.54 -1.19 -10.16
CA PRO A 206 17.62 -2.31 -10.27
C PRO A 206 16.54 -1.95 -11.29
N LEU A 207 16.27 -2.87 -12.22
CA LEU A 207 15.15 -2.73 -13.15
C LEU A 207 13.87 -2.69 -12.32
N GLN A 208 13.24 -1.51 -12.27
CA GLN A 208 12.10 -1.28 -11.39
C GLN A 208 10.84 -1.85 -12.02
N ALA A 209 10.18 -2.73 -11.27
CA ALA A 209 8.80 -3.15 -11.49
C ALA A 209 7.97 -2.56 -10.36
N ILE A 210 6.93 -1.80 -10.70
CA ILE A 210 6.06 -1.14 -9.72
C ILE A 210 4.69 -1.79 -9.79
N VAL A 211 4.19 -2.26 -8.65
CA VAL A 211 2.78 -2.65 -8.51
C VAL A 211 2.06 -1.54 -7.77
N ARG A 212 1.05 -0.95 -8.43
CA ARG A 212 0.24 0.12 -7.87
C ARG A 212 -1.16 -0.40 -7.57
N TYR A 213 -1.64 -0.14 -6.36
CA TYR A 213 -3.01 -0.38 -5.95
C TYR A 213 -3.75 0.96 -5.84
N ASP A 214 -4.96 1.03 -6.37
CA ASP A 214 -5.93 2.10 -6.12
C ASP A 214 -7.18 1.44 -5.51
N LEU A 215 -7.42 1.67 -4.21
CA LEU A 215 -8.52 1.05 -3.47
C LEU A 215 -9.47 2.13 -2.94
N LYS A 216 -10.76 1.95 -3.16
CA LYS A 216 -11.82 2.90 -2.77
C LYS A 216 -12.67 2.29 -1.66
N GLY A 217 -12.62 2.90 -0.48
CA GLY A 217 -13.27 2.40 0.74
C GLY A 217 -14.21 3.40 1.40
N TYR A 218 -14.91 2.94 2.44
CA TYR A 218 -15.76 3.79 3.28
C TYR A 218 -15.00 4.27 4.51
N ALA A 219 -14.95 5.58 4.69
CA ALA A 219 -14.33 6.22 5.84
C ALA A 219 -15.35 7.04 6.64
N PHE A 220 -15.20 7.03 7.96
CA PHE A 220 -15.89 7.96 8.85
C PHE A 220 -14.97 9.14 9.13
N VAL A 221 -15.35 10.31 8.64
CA VAL A 221 -14.72 11.59 8.99
C VAL A 221 -15.55 12.23 10.09
N PRO A 222 -15.02 12.40 11.31
CA PRO A 222 -15.77 13.09 12.36
C PRO A 222 -16.02 14.55 11.94
N ASN A 223 -17.20 15.09 12.29
CA ASN A 223 -17.48 16.51 12.08
C ASN A 223 -16.47 17.37 12.86
N ILE A 224 -15.65 18.13 12.14
CA ILE A 224 -14.70 19.09 12.72
C ILE A 224 -15.41 20.44 12.82
N GLU A 225 -15.67 20.88 14.05
CA GLU A 225 -16.19 22.22 14.31
C GLU A 225 -15.02 23.12 14.73
N VAL A 226 -14.63 24.06 13.86
CA VAL A 226 -13.62 25.07 14.17
C VAL A 226 -14.33 26.32 14.70
N LYS A 227 -14.23 26.55 16.01
CA LYS A 227 -14.71 27.79 16.62
C LYS A 227 -13.59 28.82 16.63
N VAL A 228 -13.71 29.84 15.77
CA VAL A 228 -12.82 31.00 15.80
C VAL A 228 -13.44 32.04 16.73
N SER A 229 -12.78 32.28 17.87
CA SER A 229 -13.12 33.36 18.79
C SER A 229 -12.12 34.49 18.61
N GLY A 230 -12.60 35.70 18.30
CA GLY A 230 -11.80 36.91 18.27
C GLY A 230 -12.23 37.88 19.37
N SER A 231 -11.26 38.54 20.00
CA SER A 231 -11.54 39.69 20.86
C SER A 231 -12.00 40.86 19.98
N SER A 232 -13.08 41.53 20.36
CA SER A 232 -13.60 42.70 19.63
C SER A 232 -12.53 43.79 19.45
N THR A 233 -11.64 43.94 20.44
CA THR A 233 -10.53 44.89 20.40
C THR A 233 -9.52 44.53 19.31
N GLN A 234 -9.14 43.24 19.20
CA GLN A 234 -8.18 42.78 18.19
C GLN A 234 -8.74 42.90 16.77
N ILE A 235 -10.04 42.66 16.61
CA ILE A 235 -10.72 42.84 15.31
C ILE A 235 -10.78 44.33 14.94
N TYR A 236 -11.07 45.20 15.92
CA TYR A 236 -11.08 46.65 15.71
C TYR A 236 -9.70 47.19 15.34
N ASP A 237 -8.65 46.77 16.05
CA ASP A 237 -7.26 47.19 15.79
C ASP A 237 -6.79 46.71 14.40
N PHE A 238 -7.16 45.49 14.01
CA PHE A 238 -6.90 44.97 12.67
C PHE A 238 -7.62 45.79 11.59
N MET A 239 -8.91 46.09 11.79
CA MET A 239 -9.70 46.90 10.85
C MET A 239 -9.16 48.33 10.71
N GLN A 240 -8.66 48.93 11.79
CA GLN A 240 -7.98 50.23 11.77
C GLN A 240 -6.68 50.18 10.99
N THR A 241 -5.84 49.17 11.22
CA THR A 241 -4.52 49.05 10.59
C THR A 241 -4.61 48.92 9.06
N TYR A 242 -5.59 48.16 8.56
CA TYR A 242 -5.75 47.93 7.11
C TYR A 242 -6.75 48.88 6.44
N ARG A 243 -7.27 49.88 7.17
CA ARG A 243 -8.32 50.78 6.66
C ARG A 243 -7.91 51.51 5.38
N GLU A 244 -6.67 52.01 5.32
CA GLU A 244 -6.15 52.74 4.17
C GLU A 244 -5.98 51.84 2.92
N ASP A 245 -5.74 50.55 3.10
CA ASP A 245 -5.61 49.58 2.01
C ASP A 245 -6.97 49.24 1.36
N TYR A 246 -8.06 49.32 2.14
CA TYR A 246 -9.42 49.14 1.64
C TYR A 246 -10.00 50.41 1.00
N GLU A 247 -9.58 51.59 1.44
CA GLU A 247 -10.01 52.87 0.85
C GLU A 247 -9.35 53.15 -0.52
N LYS A 248 -8.18 52.57 -0.81
CA LYS A 248 -7.47 52.71 -2.11
C LYS A 248 -8.06 51.93 -3.30
N LYS A 249 -9.14 51.16 -3.10
CA LYS A 249 -9.80 50.35 -4.16
C LYS A 249 -11.17 50.89 -4.61
N ARG A 250 -11.42 52.19 -4.46
CA ARG A 250 -12.59 52.87 -5.05
C ARG A 250 -12.22 53.71 -6.25
#